data_AF-A0A3L7PX83-F1
#
_entry.id   AF-A0A3L7PX83-F1
#
_cell.length_a   1.000
_cell.length_b   1.000
_cell.length_c   1.000
_cell.angle_alpha   90.00
_cell.angle_beta   90.00
_cell.angle_gamma   90.00
#
_symmetry.space_group_name_H-M   'P 1'
#
loop_
_entity.id
_entity.type
_entity.pdbx_description
1 polymer ?
#
loop_
_entity_poly.entity_id
_entity_poly.type
_entity_poly.pdbx_seq_one_letter_code
_entity_poly.pdbx_strand_id
1 'polypeptide(L)'
;VPGGTYFLYTKSPKGAGDRTFANAQEASQFLIHDLSMSTVPWDDCGAYLRFSVTYEAADAEAEDDLMAETHARLTRARLKF
;
A
#
# COMPACT_ATOMS: atom_id res chain seq x y z
N VAL A 1 21.92 1.69 14.77
CA VAL A 1 20.64 2.08 14.13
C VAL A 1 20.64 1.42 12.76
N PRO A 2 19.67 0.57 12.39
CA PRO A 2 19.61 0.07 11.03
C PRO A 2 19.47 1.28 10.08
N GLY A 3 20.31 1.36 9.05
CA GLY A 3 20.45 2.54 8.19
C GLY A 3 19.30 2.77 7.20
N GLY A 4 18.15 2.11 7.39
CA GLY A 4 16.96 2.24 6.56
C GLY A 4 16.00 3.30 7.08
N THR A 5 15.23 3.91 6.18
CA THR A 5 14.08 4.74 6.57
C THR A 5 12.87 3.85 6.87
N TYR A 6 11.85 4.44 7.49
CA TYR A 6 10.59 3.78 7.82
C TYR A 6 9.57 3.79 6.67
N PHE A 7 10.03 3.99 5.43
CA PHE A 7 9.15 4.18 4.28
C PHE A 7 9.55 3.31 3.09
N LEU A 8 8.55 2.75 2.41
CA LEU A 8 8.71 2.07 1.13
C LEU A 8 8.04 2.90 0.04
N TYR A 9 8.80 3.16 -1.03
CA TYR A 9 8.27 3.74 -2.25
C TYR A 9 8.10 2.65 -3.29
N THR A 10 6.89 2.53 -3.83
CA THR A 10 6.54 1.53 -4.83
C THR A 10 5.85 2.20 -6.00
N LYS A 11 6.03 1.66 -7.20
CA LYS A 11 5.25 2.11 -8.35
C LYS A 11 3.77 1.94 -8.05
N SER A 12 2.96 2.96 -8.32
CA SER A 12 1.51 2.86 -8.13
C SER A 12 0.90 1.84 -9.10
N PRO A 13 -0.09 1.03 -8.67
CA PRO A 13 -0.90 0.28 -9.62
C PRO A 13 -1.66 1.24 -10.54
N LYS A 14 -1.92 0.79 -11.75
CA LYS A 14 -2.76 1.44 -12.77
C LYS A 14 -4.21 0.95 -12.75
N GLY A 15 -4.53 -0.02 -11.90
CA GLY A 15 -5.88 -0.55 -11.77
C GLY A 15 -5.99 -1.68 -10.75
N ALA A 16 -7.23 -2.12 -10.50
CA ALA A 16 -7.58 -3.19 -9.58
C ALA A 16 -8.84 -3.91 -10.09
N GLY A 17 -8.75 -5.21 -10.39
CA GLY A 17 -9.85 -5.92 -11.05
C GLY A 17 -10.25 -5.23 -12.37
N ASP A 18 -11.51 -4.82 -12.50
CA ASP A 18 -12.01 -4.12 -13.69
C ASP A 18 -11.87 -2.59 -13.61
N ARG A 19 -11.38 -2.04 -12.49
CA ARG A 19 -11.15 -0.60 -12.31
C ARG A 19 -9.78 -0.20 -12.88
N THR A 20 -9.70 1.00 -13.42
CA THR A 20 -8.45 1.66 -13.87
C THR A 20 -8.24 2.94 -13.09
N PHE A 21 -6.97 3.30 -12.86
CA PHE A 21 -6.57 4.51 -12.13
C PHE A 21 -5.78 5.43 -13.07
N ALA A 22 -6.14 6.71 -13.09
CA ALA A 22 -5.46 7.72 -13.91
C ALA A 22 -4.10 8.13 -13.31
N ASN A 23 -3.94 8.04 -11.99
CA ASN A 23 -2.76 8.51 -11.25
C ASN A 23 -2.63 7.77 -9.90
N ALA A 24 -1.56 8.08 -9.15
CA ALA A 24 -1.34 7.50 -7.82
C ALA A 24 -2.40 7.98 -6.80
N GLN A 25 -2.91 9.20 -6.94
CA GLN A 25 -3.99 9.71 -6.09
C GLN A 25 -5.22 8.79 -6.14
N GLU A 26 -5.72 8.43 -7.33
CA GLU A 26 -6.87 7.53 -7.49
C GLU A 26 -6.60 6.13 -6.94
N ALA A 27 -5.39 5.59 -7.17
CA ALA A 27 -4.98 4.33 -6.56
C ALA A 27 -4.99 4.42 -5.02
N SER A 28 -4.49 5.51 -4.43
CA SER A 28 -4.50 5.71 -2.97
C SER A 28 -5.93 5.78 -2.41
N GLN A 29 -6.86 6.42 -3.14
CA GLN A 29 -8.27 6.50 -2.76
C GLN A 29 -8.93 5.12 -2.74
N PHE A 30 -8.66 4.30 -3.75
CA PHE A 30 -9.11 2.90 -3.76
C PHE A 30 -8.56 2.11 -2.57
N LEU A 31 -7.27 2.23 -2.28
CA LEU A 31 -6.65 1.49 -1.16
C LEU A 31 -7.28 1.88 0.19
N ILE A 32 -7.56 3.16 0.45
CA ILE A 32 -8.18 3.57 1.71
C ILE A 32 -9.66 3.21 1.78
N HIS A 33 -10.43 3.40 0.71
CA HIS A 33 -11.87 3.17 0.73
C HIS A 33 -12.25 1.69 0.64
N ASP A 34 -11.58 0.91 -0.20
CA ASP A 34 -11.94 -0.49 -0.44
C ASP A 34 -11.11 -1.47 0.42
N LEU A 35 -9.87 -1.12 0.78
CA LEU A 35 -8.97 -2.02 1.53
C LEU A 35 -8.60 -1.51 2.95
N SER A 36 -9.08 -0.33 3.34
CA SER A 36 -8.71 0.32 4.61
C SER A 36 -7.19 0.47 4.78
N MET A 37 -6.49 0.78 3.70
CA MET A 37 -5.04 0.99 3.67
C MET A 37 -4.71 2.44 3.31
N SER A 38 -4.17 3.19 4.27
CA SER A 38 -3.76 4.58 4.05
C SER A 38 -2.36 4.63 3.43
N THR A 39 -2.22 5.33 2.31
CA THR A 39 -0.95 5.53 1.60
C THR A 39 -0.83 6.98 1.18
N VAL A 40 0.39 7.44 0.93
CA VAL A 40 0.64 8.79 0.40
C VAL A 40 0.98 8.68 -1.08
N PRO A 41 0.14 9.23 -1.98
CA PRO A 41 0.46 9.29 -3.40
C PRO A 41 1.51 10.36 -3.68
N TRP A 42 2.36 10.09 -4.66
CA TRP A 42 3.30 11.06 -5.21
C TRP A 42 3.24 10.92 -6.72
N ASP A 43 2.65 11.91 -7.40
CA ASP A 43 2.54 11.92 -8.86
C ASP A 43 3.60 12.81 -9.53
N ASP A 44 4.17 13.80 -8.82
CA ASP A 44 5.13 14.77 -9.36
C ASP A 44 6.45 14.13 -9.88
N CYS A 45 6.82 12.95 -9.39
CA CYS A 45 8.01 12.21 -9.83
C CYS A 45 7.65 10.90 -10.57
N GLY A 46 6.46 10.84 -11.15
CA GLY A 46 5.84 9.63 -11.69
C GLY A 46 4.86 9.02 -10.69
N ALA A 47 3.97 8.12 -11.11
CA ALA A 47 2.94 7.56 -10.24
C ALA A 47 3.54 6.57 -9.22
N TYR A 48 3.81 7.03 -7.99
CA TYR A 48 4.32 6.23 -6.88
C TYR A 48 3.40 6.31 -5.66
N LEU A 49 3.43 5.25 -4.84
CA LEU A 49 2.82 5.19 -3.53
C LEU A 49 3.89 5.02 -2.45
N ARG A 50 3.78 5.82 -1.38
CA ARG A 50 4.60 5.69 -0.18
C ARG A 50 3.82 4.99 0.93
N PHE A 51 4.40 3.89 1.40
CA PHE A 51 3.94 3.13 2.56
C PHE A 51 4.80 3.48 3.76
N SER A 52 4.18 3.66 4.92
CA SER A 52 4.89 3.68 6.21
C SER A 52 5.01 2.25 6.70
N VAL A 53 6.22 1.80 7.00
CA VAL A 53 6.48 0.49 7.62
C VAL A 53 6.63 0.66 9.12
N THR A 54 5.68 1.41 9.68
CA THR A 54 5.57 1.71 11.11
C THR A 54 4.16 1.35 11.49
N TYR A 55 4.00 0.16 12.06
CA TYR A 55 2.76 -0.35 12.58
C TYR A 55 2.99 -0.83 14.01
N GLU A 56 1.93 -0.84 14.80
CA GLU A 56 1.98 -1.33 16.17
C GLU A 56 1.51 -2.78 16.21
N ALA A 57 2.29 -3.62 16.86
CA ALA A 57 1.94 -4.99 17.19
C ALA A 57 2.38 -5.26 18.63
N ALA A 58 1.62 -6.09 19.36
CA ALA A 58 1.92 -6.39 20.76
C ALA A 58 3.15 -7.31 20.91
N ASP A 59 3.35 -8.18 19.93
CA ASP A 59 4.42 -9.17 19.84
C ASP A 59 4.66 -9.58 18.38
N ALA A 60 5.60 -10.51 18.16
CA ALA A 60 5.99 -10.96 16.83
C ALA A 60 4.88 -11.74 16.10
N GLU A 61 4.03 -12.47 16.83
CA GLU A 61 2.91 -13.22 16.22
C GLU A 61 1.85 -12.25 15.70
N ALA A 62 1.52 -11.21 16.47
CA ALA A 62 0.63 -10.15 16.04
C ALA A 62 1.17 -9.35 14.83
N GLU A 63 2.50 -9.19 14.73
CA GLU A 63 3.14 -8.62 13.55
C GLU A 63 2.96 -9.50 12.31
N ASP A 64 3.21 -10.81 12.44
CA ASP A 64 3.02 -11.76 11.34
C ASP A 64 1.55 -11.81 10.87
N ASP A 65 0.59 -11.81 11.79
CA ASP A 65 -0.85 -11.78 11.48
C ASP A 65 -1.25 -10.49 10.74
N LEU A 66 -0.73 -9.33 11.17
CA LEU A 66 -0.98 -8.05 10.53
C LEU A 66 -0.45 -8.03 9.08
N MET A 67 0.75 -8.60 8.87
CA MET A 67 1.35 -8.70 7.54
C MET A 67 0.61 -9.71 6.65
N ALA A 68 0.15 -10.83 7.22
CA ALA A 68 -0.65 -11.82 6.51
C ALA A 68 -1.99 -11.23 6.02
N GLU A 69 -2.71 -10.50 6.86
CA GLU A 69 -3.95 -9.82 6.46
C GLU A 69 -3.69 -8.71 5.43
N THR A 70 -2.61 -7.95 5.58
CA THR A 70 -2.20 -6.95 4.59
C THR A 70 -1.95 -7.60 3.22
N HIS A 71 -1.23 -8.72 3.19
CA HIS A 71 -1.00 -9.50 1.97
C HIS A 71 -2.31 -10.05 1.37
N ALA A 72 -3.22 -10.56 2.21
CA ALA A 72 -4.52 -11.05 1.77
C ALA A 72 -5.38 -9.95 1.14
N ARG A 73 -5.43 -8.74 1.74
CA ARG A 73 -6.14 -7.57 1.19
C ARG A 73 -5.60 -7.17 -0.19
N LEU A 74 -4.28 -7.03 -0.31
CA LEU A 74 -3.63 -6.66 -1.56
C LEU A 74 -3.86 -7.72 -2.64
N THR A 75 -3.81 -9.00 -2.29
CA THR A 75 -4.07 -10.10 -3.22
C THR A 75 -5.52 -10.07 -3.74
N ARG A 76 -6.50 -9.89 -2.86
CA ARG A 76 -7.93 -9.78 -3.23
C ARG A 76 -8.20 -8.63 -4.19
N ALA A 77 -7.44 -7.54 -4.09
CA ALA A 77 -7.60 -6.36 -4.94
C ALA A 77 -7.24 -6.60 -6.42
N ARG A 78 -6.46 -7.65 -6.74
CA ARG A 78 -6.01 -7.97 -8.12
C ARG A 78 -5.41 -6.73 -8.80
N LEU A 79 -4.45 -6.11 -8.11
CA LEU A 79 -3.74 -4.92 -8.58
C LEU A 79 -3.03 -5.19 -9.92
N LYS A 80 -3.04 -4.18 -10.80
CA LYS A 80 -2.39 -4.18 -12.12
C LYS A 80 -1.42 -3.01 -12.17
N PHE A 81 -0.17 -3.20 -12.59
CA PHE A 81 0.91 -2.18 -12.55
C PHE A 81 1.40 -1.74 -13.95
#